data_AF-A0A7W9FBR2-F1
#
_entry.id   AF-A0A7W9FBR2-F1
#
_cell.length_a   1.000
_cell.length_b   1.000
_cell.length_c   1.000
_cell.angle_alpha   90.00
_cell.angle_beta   90.00
_cell.angle_gamma   90.00
#
_symmetry.space_group_name_H-M   'P 1'
#
loop_
_entity.id
_entity.type
_entity.pdbx_description
1 polymer ?
#
loop_
_entity_poly.entity_id
_entity_poly.type
_entity_poly.pdbx_seq_one_letter_code
_entity_poly.pdbx_strand_id
1 'polypeptide(L)' 'MSDDNAQPTDGLWSRLRLIEGQPLAARADAYTAVHDELFRRLESGAKLDSHEKSASGDR' A
#
# COMPACT_ATOMS: atom_id res chain seq x y z
N MET A 1 -12.53 -18.63 -12.15
CA MET A 1 -11.55 -17.54 -12.27
C MET A 1 -11.42 -16.94 -10.89
N SER A 2 -10.21 -16.93 -10.34
CA SER A 2 -9.90 -16.67 -8.94
C SER A 2 -10.36 -15.29 -8.46
N ASP A 3 -10.77 -15.21 -7.20
CA ASP A 3 -11.04 -14.00 -6.43
C ASP A 3 -9.79 -13.10 -6.34
N ASP A 4 -9.39 -12.46 -7.43
CA ASP A 4 -8.34 -11.42 -7.44
C ASP A 4 -8.85 -10.07 -6.88
N ASN A 5 -10.02 -10.12 -6.23
CA ASN A 5 -10.74 -8.99 -5.69
C ASN A 5 -11.24 -9.26 -4.26
N ALA A 6 -10.51 -10.05 -3.47
CA ALA A 6 -10.49 -9.81 -2.03
C ALA A 6 -9.99 -8.36 -1.87
N GLN A 7 -10.92 -7.44 -1.60
CA GLN A 7 -10.73 -6.00 -1.82
C GLN A 7 -9.40 -5.54 -1.20
N PRO A 8 -8.51 -4.84 -1.92
CA PRO A 8 -7.23 -4.35 -1.39
C PRO A 8 -7.36 -3.65 -0.03
N THR A 9 -8.53 -3.05 0.20
CA THR A 9 -8.97 -2.38 1.41
C THR A 9 -9.16 -3.34 2.60
N ASP A 10 -9.65 -4.56 2.40
CA ASP A 10 -9.96 -5.51 3.48
C ASP A 10 -8.69 -5.96 4.24
N GLY A 11 -7.58 -6.11 3.53
CA GLY A 11 -6.27 -6.38 4.14
C GLY A 11 -5.76 -5.21 4.99
N LEU A 12 -5.95 -3.97 4.50
CA LEU A 12 -5.59 -2.76 5.26
C LEU A 12 -6.47 -2.61 6.51
N TRP A 13 -7.78 -2.80 6.39
CA TRP A 13 -8.72 -2.76 7.52
C TRP A 13 -8.38 -3.80 8.59
N SER A 14 -8.07 -5.03 8.18
CA SER A 14 -7.64 -6.09 9.08
C SER A 14 -6.36 -5.71 9.84
N ARG A 15 -5.40 -5.11 9.16
CA ARG A 15 -4.15 -4.64 9.76
C ARG A 15 -4.33 -3.48 10.72
N LEU A 16 -5.16 -2.48 10.36
CA LEU A 16 -5.46 -1.34 11.24
C LEU A 16 -6.12 -1.82 12.54
N ARG A 17 -7.06 -2.77 12.44
CA ARG A 17 -7.73 -3.35 13.61
C ARG A 17 -6.76 -4.10 14.54
N LEU A 18 -5.72 -4.72 13.99
CA LEU A 18 -4.65 -5.34 14.79
C LEU A 18 -3.81 -4.30 15.54
N ILE A 19 -3.49 -3.17 14.90
CA ILE A 19 -2.74 -2.06 15.52
C ILE A 19 -3.53 -1.43 16.66
N GLU A 20 -4.84 -1.25 16.48
CA GLU A 20 -5.74 -0.74 17.52
C GLU A 20 -5.88 -1.66 18.73
N GLY A 21 -5.52 -2.95 18.61
CA GLY A 21 -5.41 -3.87 19.74
C GLY A 21 -4.13 -3.72 20.56
N GLN A 22 -3.13 -3.00 20.06
CA GLN A 22 -1.83 -2.85 20.72
C GLN A 22 -1.86 -1.79 21.83
N PRO A 23 -0.91 -1.84 22.79
CA PRO A 23 -0.69 -0.77 23.76
C PRO A 23 -0.45 0.58 23.07
N LEU A 24 -0.95 1.66 23.66
CA LEU A 24 -0.88 3.00 23.07
C LEU A 24 0.55 3.40 22.66
N ALA A 25 1.54 3.08 23.49
CA ALA A 25 2.95 3.36 23.24
C ALA A 25 3.50 2.71 21.95
N ALA A 26 2.92 1.59 21.50
CA ALA A 26 3.37 0.86 20.31
C ALA A 26 2.65 1.29 19.01
N ARG A 27 1.51 1.99 19.13
CA ARG A 27 0.67 2.29 17.96
C ARG A 27 1.32 3.27 16.99
N ALA A 28 2.04 4.27 17.50
CA ALA A 28 2.67 5.29 16.66
C ALA A 28 3.68 4.67 15.69
N ASP A 29 4.54 3.78 16.18
CA ASP A 29 5.53 3.07 15.36
C ASP A 29 4.84 2.15 14.34
N ALA A 30 3.78 1.46 14.76
CA ALA A 30 3.02 0.57 13.89
C ALA A 30 2.30 1.32 12.75
N TYR A 31 1.71 2.49 13.02
CA TYR A 31 1.11 3.34 11.99
C TYR A 31 2.17 3.91 11.05
N THR A 32 3.33 4.30 11.56
CA THR A 32 4.45 4.78 10.74
C THR A 32 4.87 3.71 9.72
N ALA A 33 4.98 2.45 10.14
CA ALA A 33 5.28 1.34 9.23
C ALA A 33 4.22 1.13 8.14
N VAL A 34 2.93 1.32 8.46
CA VAL A 34 1.85 1.27 7.45
C VAL A 34 1.98 2.42 6.46
N HIS A 35 2.27 3.63 6.93
CA HIS A 35 2.48 4.78 6.05
C HIS A 35 3.68 4.60 5.12
N ASP A 36 4.81 4.09 5.64
CA ASP A 36 6.01 3.80 4.83
C ASP A 36 5.74 2.78 3.73
N GLU A 37 4.97 1.73 4.03
CA GLU A 37 4.57 0.70 3.07
C GLU A 37 3.69 1.27 1.96
N LEU A 38 2.67 2.06 2.33
CA LEU A 38 1.78 2.70 1.36
C LEU A 38 2.54 3.69 0.48
N PHE A 39 3.43 4.48 1.07
CA PHE A 39 4.29 5.41 0.34
C PHE A 39 5.15 4.68 -0.69
N ARG A 40 5.83 3.59 -0.30
CA ARG A 40 6.63 2.77 -1.23
C ARG A 40 5.81 2.18 -2.37
N ARG A 41 4.58 1.76 -2.10
CA ARG A 41 3.67 1.21 -3.11
C ARG A 41 3.19 2.27 -4.10
N LEU A 42 2.91 3.49 -3.63
CA LEU A 42 2.57 4.61 -4.50
C LEU A 42 3.77 5.01 -5.38
N GLU A 43 4.96 5.09 -4.79
CA GLU A 43 6.20 5.36 -5.51
C GLU A 43 6.52 4.29 -6.57
N SER A 44 6.27 3.02 -6.29
CA SER A 44 6.49 1.94 -7.27
C SER A 44 5.47 1.98 -8.40
N GLY A 45 4.20 2.28 -8.12
CA GLY A 45 3.17 2.45 -9.15
C GLY A 45 3.45 3.65 -10.07
N ALA A 46 3.80 4.81 -9.50
CA ALA A 46 4.11 6.02 -10.27
C ALA A 46 5.34 5.84 -11.19
N LYS A 47 6.32 5.02 -10.78
CA LYS A 47 7.49 4.66 -11.59
C LYS A 47 7.14 3.77 -12.77
N LEU A 48 6.19 2.86 -12.62
CA LEU A 48 5.71 2.02 -13.72
C LEU A 48 4.92 2.86 -14.74
N ASP A 49 4.03 3.74 -14.28
CA ASP A 49 3.24 4.62 -15.15
C ASP A 49 4.11 5.60 -15.97
N SER A 50 5.22 6.06 -15.39
CA SER A 50 6.18 6.96 -16.07
C SER A 50 7.07 6.22 -17.07
N HIS A 51 7.42 4.96 -16.82
CA HIS A 51 8.15 4.11 -17.76
C HIS A 51 7.30 3.76 -19.00
N GLU A 52 6.02 3.41 -18.81
CA GLU A 52 5.07 3.14 -19.89
C GLU A 52 4.84 4.38 -20.79
N LYS A 53 4.69 5.57 -20.20
CA LYS A 53 4.57 6.83 -20.97
C LYS A 53 5.81 7.15 -21.79
N SER A 54 7.00 6.83 -21.28
CA SER A 54 8.27 7.08 -21.98
C SER A 54 8.48 6.08 -23.13
N ALA A 55 8.05 4.83 -22.98
CA ALA A 55 8.13 3.79 -24.01
C ALA A 55 7.11 3.97 -25.15
N SER A 56 5.98 4.65 -24.88
CA SER A 56 4.94 4.93 -25.87
C SER A 56 5.22 6.17 -26.75
N GLY A 57 6.17 7.03 -26.35
CA GLY A 57 6.50 8.27 -27.05
C GLY A 57 7.47 8.16 -28.24
N ASP A 58 7.95 6.95 -28.56
CA ASP A 58 8.93 6.69 -29.63
C ASP A 58 8.33 5.89 -30.81
N ARG A 59 7.06 6.14 -31.16
CA ARG A 59 6.39 5.58 -32.35
C ARG A 59 5.64 6.62 -33.15
#